data_AF-A0A7I7PCL7-F1
#
_entry.id   AF-A0A7I7PCL7-F1
#
_cell.length_a   1.000
_cell.length_b   1.000
_cell.length_c   1.000
_cell.angle_alpha   90.00
_cell.angle_beta   90.00
_cell.angle_gamma   90.00
#
_symmetry.space_group_name_H-M   'P 1'
#
loop_
_entity.id
_entity.type
_entity.pdbx_description
1 polymer ?
#
loop_
_entity_poly.entity_id
_entity_poly.type
_entity_poly.pdbx_seq_one_letter_code
_entity_poly.pdbx_strand_id
1 'polypeptide(L)'
;MAGNMQVGIEAVEAMIQKADSLLAEAQALGGQYIAHSENIINAGWSGQACVTSHATAVQVKHDLDQALAASLELHEQLNRAKAQYLAQQADSSHDLAAIHPGSSPSQM
;
A
#
# COMPACT_ATOMS: atom_id res chain seq x y z
N MET A 1 -8.01 14.39 -21.60
CA MET A 1 -6.72 13.79 -21.22
C MET A 1 -6.30 14.19 -19.80
N ALA A 2 -6.23 15.48 -19.44
CA ALA A 2 -5.85 15.92 -18.08
C ALA A 2 -6.75 15.37 -16.94
N GLY A 3 -8.07 15.36 -17.14
CA GLY A 3 -9.01 14.83 -16.14
C GLY A 3 -8.85 13.34 -15.83
N ASN A 4 -8.55 12.51 -16.83
CA ASN A 4 -8.33 11.06 -16.61
C ASN A 4 -7.00 10.79 -15.87
N MET A 5 -6.00 11.66 -16.05
CA MET A 5 -4.69 11.52 -15.40
C MET A 5 -4.74 11.91 -13.93
N GLN A 6 -5.47 12.97 -13.59
CA GLN A 6 -5.70 13.40 -12.21
C GLN A 6 -6.47 12.35 -11.41
N VAL A 7 -7.54 11.78 -12.01
CA VAL A 7 -8.27 10.64 -11.43
C VAL A 7 -7.37 9.42 -11.22
N GLY A 8 -6.40 9.18 -12.11
CA GLY A 8 -5.42 8.11 -11.96
C GLY A 8 -4.49 8.30 -10.76
N ILE A 9 -4.03 9.53 -10.51
CA ILE A 9 -3.18 9.86 -9.35
C ILE A 9 -3.96 9.71 -8.04
N GLU A 10 -5.18 10.24 -7.97
CA GLU A 10 -6.05 10.12 -6.78
C GLU A 10 -6.37 8.66 -6.45
N ALA A 11 -6.61 7.83 -7.48
CA ALA A 11 -6.82 6.40 -7.29
C ALA A 11 -5.59 5.69 -6.72
N VAL A 12 -4.38 6.06 -7.19
CA VAL A 12 -3.12 5.52 -6.65
C VAL A 12 -2.92 5.92 -5.20
N GLU A 13 -3.17 7.18 -4.84
CA GLU A 13 -3.07 7.65 -3.45
C GLU A 13 -4.07 6.95 -2.53
N ALA A 14 -5.31 6.75 -2.99
CA ALA A 14 -6.32 6.00 -2.23
C ALA A 14 -5.91 4.54 -2.01
N MET A 15 -5.27 3.90 -3.01
CA MET A 15 -4.74 2.54 -2.86
C MET A 15 -3.61 2.48 -1.84
N ILE A 16 -2.70 3.46 -1.83
CA ILE A 16 -1.62 3.56 -0.83
C ILE A 16 -2.23 3.68 0.58
N GLN A 17 -3.15 4.62 0.80
CA GLN A 17 -3.77 4.80 2.11
C GLN A 17 -4.51 3.55 2.60
N LYS A 18 -5.20 2.86 1.68
CA LYS A 18 -5.90 1.62 2.02
C LYS A 18 -4.93 0.50 2.39
N ALA A 19 -3.81 0.38 1.70
CA ALA A 19 -2.77 -0.60 2.03
C ALA A 19 -2.19 -0.35 3.43
N ASP A 20 -1.86 0.91 3.74
CA ASP A 20 -1.35 1.30 5.06
C ASP A 20 -2.36 1.00 6.18
N SER A 21 -3.65 1.28 5.96
CA SER A 21 -4.71 0.99 6.94
C SER A 21 -4.87 -0.50 7.20
N LEU A 22 -4.91 -1.32 6.13
CA LEU A 22 -5.04 -2.77 6.25
C LEU A 22 -3.85 -3.38 6.97
N LEU A 23 -2.66 -2.85 6.72
CA LEU A 23 -1.44 -3.28 7.40
C LEU A 23 -1.48 -2.98 8.90
N ALA A 24 -1.90 -1.77 9.28
CA ALA A 24 -2.03 -1.38 10.68
C ALA A 24 -3.06 -2.25 11.43
N GLU A 25 -4.21 -2.53 10.80
CA GLU A 25 -5.22 -3.44 11.35
C GLU A 25 -4.69 -4.86 11.53
N ALA A 26 -3.97 -5.37 10.53
CA ALA A 26 -3.39 -6.71 10.56
C ALA A 26 -2.35 -6.85 11.70
N GLN A 27 -1.46 -5.87 11.85
CA GLN A 27 -0.49 -5.82 12.95
C GLN A 27 -1.16 -5.78 14.32
N ALA A 28 -2.21 -4.97 14.48
CA ALA A 28 -2.97 -4.91 15.72
C ALA A 28 -3.63 -6.25 16.06
N LEU A 29 -4.27 -6.90 15.08
CA LEU A 29 -4.98 -8.15 15.29
C LEU A 29 -4.03 -9.30 15.67
N GLY A 30 -2.93 -9.49 14.95
CA GLY A 30 -1.99 -10.56 15.34
C GLY A 30 -1.19 -10.25 16.58
N GLY A 31 -0.89 -8.97 16.86
CA GLY A 31 -0.33 -8.57 18.15
C GLY A 31 -1.22 -8.99 19.32
N GLN A 32 -2.53 -8.77 19.19
CA GLN A 32 -3.52 -9.24 20.18
C GLN A 32 -3.57 -10.77 20.28
N TYR A 33 -3.52 -11.48 19.15
CA TYR A 33 -3.55 -12.94 19.13
C TYR A 33 -2.33 -13.56 19.82
N ILE A 34 -1.13 -13.02 19.57
CA ILE A 34 0.11 -13.44 20.22
C ILE A 34 0.01 -13.21 21.74
N ALA A 35 -0.37 -12.01 22.16
CA ALA A 35 -0.52 -11.69 23.58
C ALA A 35 -1.56 -12.59 24.27
N HIS A 36 -2.64 -12.94 23.58
CA HIS A 36 -3.64 -13.87 24.11
C HIS A 36 -3.08 -15.29 24.26
N SER A 37 -2.31 -15.77 23.28
CA SER A 37 -1.65 -17.08 23.35
C SER A 37 -0.65 -17.16 24.52
N GLU A 38 0.14 -16.10 24.73
CA GLU A 38 1.08 -16.01 25.87
C GLU A 38 0.35 -15.98 27.21
N ASN A 39 -0.77 -15.28 27.30
CA ASN A 39 -1.61 -15.27 28.51
C ASN A 39 -2.19 -16.64 28.83
N ILE A 40 -2.64 -17.41 27.83
CA ILE A 40 -3.14 -18.78 28.03
C ILE A 40 -2.02 -19.69 28.54
N ILE A 41 -0.82 -19.61 27.95
CA ILE A 41 0.36 -20.37 28.39
C ILE A 41 0.69 -20.01 29.86
N ASN A 42 0.76 -18.71 30.18
CA ASN A 42 1.06 -18.22 31.52
C ASN A 42 -0.02 -18.56 32.55
N ALA A 43 -1.27 -18.76 32.12
CA ALA A 43 -2.37 -19.23 32.98
C ALA A 43 -2.26 -20.72 33.35
N GLY A 44 -1.21 -21.43 32.91
CA GLY A 44 -0.94 -22.81 33.27
C GLY A 44 -1.62 -23.86 32.39
N TRP A 45 -2.22 -23.44 31.26
CA TRP A 45 -2.73 -24.39 30.27
C TRP A 45 -1.57 -25.17 29.65
N SER A 46 -1.71 -26.49 29.60
CA SER A 46 -0.68 -27.41 29.11
C SER A 46 -1.26 -28.46 28.17
N GLY A 47 -0.39 -29.28 27.59
CA GLY A 47 -0.79 -30.33 26.64
C GLY A 47 -0.95 -29.82 25.21
N GLN A 48 -1.55 -30.66 24.35
CA GLN A 48 -1.58 -30.43 22.90
C GLN A 48 -2.30 -29.14 22.50
N ALA A 49 -3.37 -28.76 23.20
CA ALA A 49 -4.08 -27.51 22.91
C ALA A 49 -3.19 -26.26 23.08
N CYS A 50 -2.34 -26.25 24.11
CA CYS A 50 -1.37 -25.18 24.36
C CYS A 50 -0.29 -25.12 23.25
N VAL A 51 0.28 -26.29 22.89
CA VAL A 51 1.27 -26.40 21.81
C VAL A 51 0.70 -25.94 20.47
N THR A 52 -0.52 -26.39 20.12
CA THR A 52 -1.18 -25.98 18.88
C THR A 52 -1.49 -24.49 18.87
N SER A 53 -2.01 -23.93 19.97
CA SER A 53 -2.29 -22.50 20.06
C SER A 53 -1.03 -21.65 19.85
N HIS A 54 0.08 -22.03 20.48
CA HIS A 54 1.38 -21.37 20.27
C HIS A 54 1.86 -21.49 18.81
N ALA A 55 1.78 -22.68 18.22
CA ALA A 55 2.15 -22.88 16.81
C ALA A 55 1.30 -22.02 15.86
N THR A 56 -0.01 -21.92 16.12
CA THR A 56 -0.88 -21.01 15.37
C THR A 56 -0.48 -19.55 15.55
N ALA A 57 -0.10 -19.13 16.76
CA ALA A 57 0.34 -17.76 17.00
C ALA A 57 1.64 -17.42 16.23
N VAL A 58 2.58 -18.36 16.17
CA VAL A 58 3.79 -18.22 15.33
C VAL A 58 3.43 -18.12 13.84
N GLN A 59 2.50 -18.95 13.36
CA GLN A 59 2.05 -18.89 11.97
C GLN A 59 1.37 -17.56 11.64
N VAL A 60 0.46 -17.09 12.50
CA VAL A 60 -0.20 -15.79 12.34
C VAL A 60 0.82 -14.67 12.29
N LYS A 61 1.83 -14.69 13.16
CA LYS A 61 2.92 -13.70 13.12
C LYS A 61 3.66 -13.73 11.78
N HIS A 62 4.04 -14.91 11.32
CA HIS A 62 4.74 -15.09 10.05
C HIS A 62 3.92 -14.55 8.87
N ASP A 63 2.62 -14.87 8.82
CA ASP A 63 1.75 -14.43 7.73
C ASP A 63 1.55 -12.90 7.75
N LEU A 64 1.54 -12.28 8.93
CA LEU A 64 1.55 -10.82 9.08
C LEU A 64 2.83 -10.17 8.58
N ASP A 65 3.99 -10.77 8.90
CA ASP A 65 5.28 -10.27 8.42
C ASP A 65 5.35 -10.33 6.88
N GLN A 66 4.79 -11.39 6.27
CA GLN A 66 4.67 -11.49 4.81
C GLN A 66 3.72 -10.44 4.22
N ALA A 67 2.56 -10.22 4.84
CA ALA A 67 1.61 -9.20 4.40
C ALA A 67 2.20 -7.79 4.47
N LEU A 68 2.98 -7.51 5.53
CA LEU A 68 3.76 -6.27 5.67
C LEU A 68 4.73 -6.08 4.51
N ALA A 69 5.54 -7.10 4.20
CA ALA A 69 6.51 -7.03 3.12
C ALA A 69 5.81 -6.78 1.76
N ALA A 70 4.73 -7.50 1.47
CA ALA A 70 3.96 -7.33 0.25
C ALA A 70 3.32 -5.93 0.16
N SER A 71 2.85 -5.37 1.27
CA SER A 71 2.29 -4.02 1.32
C SER A 71 3.34 -2.95 1.05
N LEU A 72 4.55 -3.10 1.59
CA LEU A 72 5.66 -2.20 1.31
C LEU A 72 6.08 -2.24 -0.15
N GLU A 73 6.13 -3.44 -0.74
CA GLU A 73 6.42 -3.62 -2.17
C GLU A 73 5.34 -2.95 -3.03
N LEU A 74 4.06 -3.18 -2.71
CA LEU A 74 2.93 -2.55 -3.40
C LEU A 74 3.01 -1.02 -3.32
N HIS A 75 3.32 -0.47 -2.15
CA HIS A 75 3.49 0.97 -1.97
C HIS A 75 4.62 1.52 -2.86
N GLU A 76 5.76 0.82 -2.94
CA GLU A 76 6.85 1.21 -3.84
C GLU A 76 6.41 1.18 -5.32
N GLN A 77 5.72 0.12 -5.75
CA GLN A 77 5.21 0.00 -7.11
C GLN A 77 4.21 1.11 -7.45
N LEU A 78 3.32 1.45 -6.52
CA LEU A 78 2.34 2.53 -6.68
C LEU A 78 3.02 3.90 -6.78
N ASN A 79 4.06 4.16 -5.99
CA ASN A 79 4.85 5.39 -6.11
C ASN A 79 5.57 5.49 -7.46
N ARG A 80 6.13 4.38 -7.96
CA ARG A 80 6.73 4.33 -9.30
C ARG A 80 5.68 4.59 -10.40
N ALA A 81 4.50 3.99 -10.28
CA ALA A 81 3.40 4.21 -11.22
C ALA A 81 2.97 5.69 -11.22
N LYS A 82 2.84 6.33 -10.05
CA LYS A 82 2.57 7.77 -9.93
C LYS A 82 3.62 8.61 -10.63
N ALA A 83 4.92 8.32 -10.43
CA ALA A 83 6.00 9.03 -11.09
C ALA A 83 5.94 8.88 -12.63
N GLN A 84 5.63 7.68 -13.13
CA GLN A 84 5.44 7.45 -14.57
C GLN A 84 4.26 8.25 -15.13
N TYR A 85 3.13 8.32 -14.41
CA TYR A 85 1.99 9.14 -14.82
C TYR A 85 2.34 10.63 -14.91
N LEU A 86 3.09 11.16 -13.95
CA LEU A 86 3.54 12.55 -13.98
C LEU A 86 4.52 12.83 -15.13
N ALA A 87 5.42 11.88 -15.43
CA ALA A 87 6.32 12.01 -16.57
C ALA A 87 5.56 12.00 -17.91
N GLN A 88 4.59 11.09 -18.07
CA GLN A 88 3.72 11.06 -19.25
C GLN A 88 2.92 12.35 -19.42
N GLN A 89 2.50 12.98 -18.32
CA GLN A 89 1.84 14.29 -18.35
C GLN A 89 2.77 15.38 -18.89
N ALA A 90 4.01 15.44 -18.39
CA ALA A 90 4.99 16.42 -18.82
C ALA A 90 5.32 16.26 -20.31
N ASP A 91 5.60 15.04 -20.77
CA ASP A 91 5.87 14.75 -22.18
C ASP A 91 4.68 15.10 -23.07
N SER A 92 3.47 14.69 -22.71
CA SER A 92 2.26 15.01 -23.48
C SER A 92 2.02 16.51 -23.57
N SER A 93 2.31 17.26 -22.49
CA SER A 93 2.17 18.73 -22.48
C SER A 93 3.23 19.41 -23.35
N HIS A 94 4.44 18.87 -23.37
CA HIS A 94 5.55 19.37 -24.17
C HIS A 94 5.28 19.12 -25.66
N ASP A 95 4.88 17.90 -26.02
CA ASP A 95 4.46 17.56 -27.38
C ASP A 95 3.34 18.47 -27.83
N LEU A 96 2.26 18.63 -27.05
CA LEU A 96 1.16 19.55 -27.35
C LEU A 96 1.62 20.99 -27.60
N ALA A 97 2.55 21.51 -26.80
CA ALA A 97 3.12 22.84 -27.00
C ALA A 97 3.98 22.91 -28.28
N ALA A 98 4.68 21.83 -28.64
CA ALA A 98 5.51 21.76 -29.84
C ALA A 98 4.69 21.68 -31.14
N ILE A 99 3.54 20.98 -31.14
CA ILE A 99 2.60 20.94 -32.29
C ILE A 99 1.65 22.14 -32.34
N HIS A 100 1.58 22.95 -31.27
CA HIS A 100 0.82 24.20 -31.24
C HIS A 100 1.73 25.41 -30.87
N PRO A 101 2.79 25.71 -31.64
CA PRO A 101 3.87 26.61 -31.22
C PRO A 101 3.50 28.11 -31.17
N GLY A 102 2.23 28.50 -31.30
CA GLY A 102 1.86 29.91 -31.15
C GLY A 102 0.41 30.23 -31.47
N SER A 103 -0.37 30.51 -30.43
CA SER A 103 -1.27 31.66 -30.44
C SER A 103 -0.52 32.86 -29.83
N SER A 104 0.59 33.25 -30.45
CA SER A 104 1.10 34.60 -30.22
C SER A 104 0.16 35.56 -30.97
N PRO A 105 -0.47 36.53 -30.29
CA PRO A 105 -1.23 37.57 -30.97
C PRO A 105 -0.24 38.43 -31.76
N SER A 106 -0.04 38.07 -33.02
CA SER A 106 0.58 38.95 -34.00
C SER A 106 -0.33 40.15 -34.19
N GLN A 107 0.15 41.29 -33.68
CA GLN A 107 -0.17 42.67 -34.05
C GLN A 107 -1.39 42.88 -34.97
N MET A 108 -2.40 43.55 -34.44
CA MET A 108 -3.20 44.54 -35.17
C MET A 108 -3.16 45.85 -34.39
#